data_AF-A0AAJ2R2T8-F1
#
_entry.id   AF-A0AAJ2R2T8-F1
#
_cell.length_a   1.000
_cell.length_b   1.000
_cell.length_c   1.000
_cell.angle_alpha   90.00
_cell.angle_beta   90.00
_cell.angle_gamma   90.00
#
_symmetry.space_group_name_H-M   'P 1'
#
loop_
_entity.id
_entity.type
_entity.pdbx_description
1 polymer ?
#
loop_
_entity_poly.entity_id
_entity_poly.type
_entity_poly.pdbx_seq_one_letter_code
_entity_poly.pdbx_strand_id
1 'polypeptide(L)'
;MSTASTTLTQPSPQQLSHAVTEIGRLTLQGSSEVYSLGQLALAWLERPEGHRNLEVVANALQAICGAAQRMEELVEDEVSYVHCLEEDPAYLRRMAAAAAAFQR
;
A
#
# COMPACT_ATOMS: atom_id res chain seq x y z
N MET A 1 16.53 33.35 -13.52
CA MET A 1 16.03 31.96 -13.49
C MET A 1 16.66 31.30 -12.28
N SER A 2 15.89 31.15 -11.20
CA SER A 2 16.38 30.64 -9.90
C SER A 2 16.16 29.13 -9.88
N THR A 3 17.23 28.35 -9.93
CA THR A 3 17.18 26.90 -9.70
C THR A 3 17.06 26.68 -8.20
N ALA A 4 15.84 26.71 -7.68
CA ALA A 4 15.57 26.20 -6.34
C ALA A 4 15.88 24.70 -6.36
N SER A 5 17.01 24.31 -5.81
CA SER A 5 17.30 22.93 -5.48
C SER A 5 16.29 22.51 -4.42
N THR A 6 15.26 21.78 -4.82
CA THR A 6 14.37 21.10 -3.88
C THR A 6 15.21 20.07 -3.15
N THR A 7 15.67 20.41 -1.95
CA THR A 7 16.39 19.48 -1.07
C THR A 7 15.37 18.45 -0.61
N LEU A 8 15.30 17.31 -1.31
CA LEU A 8 14.53 16.16 -0.84
C LEU A 8 15.15 15.70 0.48
N THR A 9 14.44 15.98 1.57
CA THR A 9 14.90 15.61 2.91
C THR A 9 14.67 14.12 3.05
N GLN A 10 15.75 13.34 3.11
CA GLN A 10 15.68 11.90 3.30
C GLN A 10 14.88 11.60 4.58
N PRO A 11 13.94 10.62 4.56
CA PRO A 11 13.15 10.27 5.72
C PRO A 11 14.07 9.76 6.83
N SER A 12 13.82 10.19 8.07
CA SER A 12 14.55 9.69 9.22
C SER A 12 14.26 8.18 9.44
N PRO A 13 15.17 7.43 10.08
CA PRO A 13 14.91 6.03 10.43
C PRO A 13 13.63 5.83 11.26
N GLN A 14 13.25 6.82 12.07
CA GLN A 14 12.01 6.80 12.84
C GLN A 14 10.77 6.93 11.94
N GLN A 15 10.80 7.82 10.94
CA GLN A 15 9.71 7.94 9.97
C GLN A 15 9.56 6.67 9.12
N LEU A 16 10.68 6.08 8.69
CA LEU A 16 10.67 4.80 7.99
C LEU A 16 10.10 3.67 8.86
N SER A 17 10.54 3.57 10.11
CA SER A 17 10.01 2.57 11.04
C SER A 17 8.52 2.75 11.30
N HIS A 18 8.04 3.99 11.38
CA HIS A 18 6.63 4.31 11.53
C HIS A 18 5.84 3.85 10.31
N ALA A 19 6.23 4.29 9.10
CA ALA A 19 5.54 3.94 7.87
C ALA A 19 5.48 2.43 7.64
N VAL A 20 6.59 1.69 7.86
CA VAL A 20 6.60 0.22 7.75
C VAL A 20 5.64 -0.42 8.76
N THR A 21 5.60 0.08 9.99
CA THR A 21 4.69 -0.44 11.03
C THR A 21 3.23 -0.19 10.63
N GLU A 22 2.95 1.01 10.12
CA GLU A 22 1.59 1.41 9.77
C GLU A 22 1.08 0.71 8.52
N ILE A 23 1.91 0.57 7.48
CA ILE A 23 1.62 -0.27 6.30
C ILE A 23 1.31 -1.70 6.72
N GLY A 24 2.11 -2.27 7.64
CA GLY A 24 1.87 -3.61 8.18
C GLY A 24 0.52 -3.71 8.91
N ARG A 25 0.20 -2.72 9.75
CA ARG A 25 -1.09 -2.64 10.46
C ARG A 25 -2.28 -2.55 9.51
N LEU A 26 -2.20 -1.65 8.52
CA LEU A 26 -3.25 -1.42 7.51
C LEU A 26 -3.48 -2.67 6.67
N THR A 27 -2.39 -3.31 6.22
CA THR A 27 -2.46 -4.54 5.42
C THR A 27 -3.13 -5.67 6.20
N LEU A 28 -2.74 -5.88 7.47
CA LEU A 28 -3.35 -6.92 8.32
C LEU A 28 -4.82 -6.65 8.58
N GLN A 29 -5.18 -5.40 8.89
CA GLN A 29 -6.56 -5.00 9.15
C GLN A 29 -7.45 -5.25 7.92
N GLY A 30 -7.08 -4.72 6.76
CA GLY A 30 -7.91 -4.88 5.56
C GLY A 30 -7.91 -6.33 5.05
N SER A 31 -6.81 -7.09 5.23
CA SER A 31 -6.80 -8.52 4.90
C SER A 31 -7.77 -9.31 5.78
N SER A 32 -7.84 -8.99 7.07
CA SER A 32 -8.82 -9.61 7.98
C SER A 32 -10.25 -9.24 7.59
N GLU A 33 -10.51 -7.99 7.20
CA GLU A 33 -11.83 -7.55 6.75
C GLU A 33 -12.27 -8.28 5.48
N VAL A 34 -11.40 -8.34 4.47
CA VAL A 34 -11.64 -9.08 3.22
C VAL A 34 -11.90 -10.55 3.50
N TYR A 35 -11.09 -11.18 4.37
CA TYR A 35 -11.28 -12.58 4.75
C TYR A 35 -12.64 -12.82 5.42
N SER A 36 -13.02 -11.99 6.39
CA SER A 36 -14.31 -12.12 7.07
C SER A 36 -15.51 -11.92 6.14
N LEU A 37 -15.42 -10.97 5.20
CA LEU A 37 -16.46 -10.76 4.18
C LEU A 37 -16.55 -11.94 3.20
N GLY A 38 -15.41 -12.51 2.82
CA GLY A 38 -15.36 -13.73 2.00
C GLY A 38 -16.03 -14.91 2.72
N GLN A 39 -15.73 -15.10 4.00
CA GLN A 39 -16.37 -16.13 4.82
C GLN A 39 -17.88 -15.92 4.95
N LEU A 40 -18.34 -14.67 5.08
CA LEU A 40 -19.77 -14.34 5.10
C LEU A 40 -20.44 -14.74 3.78
N ALA A 41 -19.83 -14.40 2.64
CA ALA A 41 -20.35 -14.74 1.32
C ALA A 41 -20.42 -16.26 1.13
N LEU A 42 -19.37 -16.99 1.51
CA LEU A 42 -19.33 -18.46 1.43
C LEU A 42 -20.41 -19.11 2.31
N ALA A 43 -20.49 -18.71 3.58
CA ALA A 43 -21.48 -19.23 4.50
C ALA A 43 -22.92 -18.96 4.04
N TRP A 44 -23.15 -17.86 3.33
CA TRP A 44 -24.45 -17.57 2.72
C TRP A 44 -24.75 -18.52 1.55
N LEU A 45 -23.78 -18.77 0.68
CA LEU A 45 -23.92 -19.66 -0.47
C LEU A 45 -24.14 -21.12 -0.08
N GLU A 46 -23.65 -21.56 1.08
CA GLU A 46 -23.91 -22.91 1.60
C GLU A 46 -25.37 -23.12 2.03
N ARG A 47 -26.14 -22.05 2.18
CA ARG A 47 -27.54 -22.10 2.61
C ARG A 47 -28.50 -22.24 1.42
N PRO A 48 -29.59 -23.02 1.54
CA PRO A 48 -30.61 -23.10 0.48
C PRO A 48 -31.23 -21.75 0.13
N GLU A 49 -31.39 -20.86 1.13
CA GLU A 49 -31.91 -19.51 0.90
C GLU A 49 -30.92 -18.64 0.11
N GLY A 50 -29.62 -18.85 0.30
CA GLY A 50 -28.59 -18.07 -0.39
C GLY A 50 -28.51 -18.35 -1.89
N HIS A 51 -28.96 -19.52 -2.33
CA HIS A 51 -29.11 -19.82 -3.76
C HIS A 51 -30.24 -19.04 -4.42
N ARG A 52 -31.24 -18.60 -3.64
CA ARG A 52 -32.42 -17.85 -4.13
C ARG A 52 -32.30 -16.35 -3.90
N ASN A 53 -31.49 -15.93 -2.95
CA ASN A 53 -31.23 -14.52 -2.65
C ASN A 53 -29.73 -14.27 -2.53
N LEU A 54 -29.15 -13.66 -3.57
CA LEU A 54 -27.73 -13.35 -3.67
C LEU A 54 -27.38 -11.93 -3.18
N GLU A 55 -28.33 -11.17 -2.64
CA GLU A 55 -28.09 -9.80 -2.18
C GLU A 55 -26.96 -9.71 -1.15
N VAL A 56 -26.94 -10.65 -0.19
CA VAL A 56 -25.88 -10.73 0.83
C VAL A 56 -24.51 -10.98 0.19
N VAL A 57 -24.45 -11.83 -0.84
CA VAL A 57 -23.20 -12.13 -1.58
C VAL A 57 -22.75 -10.91 -2.38
N ALA A 58 -23.67 -10.25 -3.09
CA ALA A 58 -23.38 -9.03 -3.84
C ALA A 58 -22.86 -7.91 -2.92
N ASN A 59 -23.51 -7.71 -1.78
CA ASN A 59 -23.09 -6.73 -0.78
C ASN A 59 -21.73 -7.08 -0.17
N ALA A 60 -21.47 -8.35 0.13
CA ALA A 60 -20.16 -8.80 0.63
C ALA A 60 -19.05 -8.59 -0.41
N LEU A 61 -19.30 -8.89 -1.69
CA LEU A 61 -18.35 -8.64 -2.78
C LEU A 61 -18.07 -7.15 -2.97
N GLN A 62 -19.10 -6.31 -2.92
CA GLN A 62 -18.93 -4.86 -3.02
C GLN A 62 -18.14 -4.31 -1.83
N ALA A 63 -18.39 -4.81 -0.62
CA ALA A 63 -17.62 -4.46 0.56
C ALA A 63 -16.15 -4.93 0.46
N ILE A 64 -15.87 -6.11 -0.12
CA ILE A 64 -14.51 -6.59 -0.39
C ILE A 64 -13.78 -5.64 -1.33
N CYS A 65 -14.40 -5.26 -2.45
CA CYS A 65 -13.81 -4.30 -3.39
C CYS A 65 -13.51 -2.96 -2.70
N GLY A 66 -14.45 -2.45 -1.91
CA GLY A 66 -14.24 -1.22 -1.15
C GLY A 66 -13.15 -1.33 -0.10
N ALA A 67 -13.03 -2.46 0.60
CA ALA A 67 -11.96 -2.70 1.57
C ALA A 67 -10.58 -2.76 0.90
N ALA A 68 -10.49 -3.40 -0.27
CA ALA A 68 -9.26 -3.45 -1.05
C ALA A 68 -8.84 -2.05 -1.54
N GLN A 69 -9.78 -1.25 -2.06
CA GLN A 69 -9.51 0.13 -2.50
C GLN A 69 -9.04 1.01 -1.34
N ARG A 70 -9.72 0.95 -0.19
CA ARG A 70 -9.29 1.70 1.00
C ARG A 70 -7.89 1.29 1.49
N MET A 71 -7.56 0.00 1.40
CA MET A 71 -6.23 -0.47 1.78
C MET A 71 -5.16 0.09 0.85
N GLU A 72 -5.42 0.11 -0.45
CA GLU A 72 -4.52 0.70 -1.46
C GLU A 72 -4.27 2.18 -1.18
N GLU A 73 -5.34 2.97 -1.01
CA GLU A 73 -5.25 4.41 -0.70
C GLU A 73 -4.44 4.69 0.57
N LEU A 74 -4.74 3.96 1.67
CA LEU A 74 -4.05 4.19 2.95
C LEU A 74 -2.58 3.75 2.92
N VAL A 75 -2.24 2.70 2.16
CA VAL A 75 -0.85 2.28 1.98
C VAL A 75 -0.09 3.27 1.09
N GLU A 76 -0.73 3.79 0.04
CA GLU A 76 -0.14 4.82 -0.82
C GLU A 76 0.15 6.11 -0.04
N ASP A 77 -0.75 6.53 0.85
CA ASP A 77 -0.55 7.68 1.74
C ASP A 77 0.69 7.50 2.62
N GLU A 78 0.85 6.33 3.25
CA GLU A 78 2.02 6.03 4.11
C GLU A 78 3.32 5.94 3.30
N VAL A 79 3.30 5.38 2.09
CA VAL A 79 4.46 5.33 1.19
C VAL A 79 4.86 6.73 0.72
N SER A 80 3.86 7.56 0.38
CA SER A 80 4.05 8.94 -0.04
C SER A 80 4.60 9.81 1.09
N TYR A 81 4.16 9.58 2.32
CA TYR A 81 4.63 10.29 3.52
C TYR A 81 6.14 10.17 3.73
N VAL A 82 6.74 9.02 3.40
CA VAL A 82 8.19 8.80 3.55
C VAL A 82 8.99 9.08 2.27
N HIS A 83 8.36 9.59 1.20
CA HIS A 83 9.01 9.89 -0.08
C HIS A 83 9.85 8.73 -0.64
N CYS A 84 9.48 7.47 -0.34
CA CYS A 84 10.23 6.28 -0.75
C CYS A 84 10.28 6.07 -2.28
N LEU A 85 9.50 6.85 -3.04
CA LEU A 85 9.39 6.74 -4.50
C LEU A 85 10.24 7.76 -5.27
N GLU A 86 10.85 8.74 -4.60
CA GLU A 86 11.69 9.73 -5.27
C GLU A 86 13.15 9.27 -5.26
N GLU A 87 13.70 8.97 -6.45
CA GLU A 87 15.11 8.65 -6.61
C GLU A 87 15.96 9.85 -6.17
N ASP A 88 16.78 9.70 -5.11
CA ASP A 88 17.72 10.74 -4.67
C ASP A 88 18.70 11.05 -5.82
N PRO A 89 18.64 12.24 -6.45
CA PRO A 89 19.52 12.58 -7.57
C PRO A 89 21.00 12.61 -7.17
N ALA A 90 21.30 12.81 -5.88
CA ALA A 90 22.66 12.72 -5.37
C ALA A 90 23.12 11.26 -5.20
N TYR A 91 22.22 10.36 -4.81
CA TYR A 91 22.48 8.92 -4.80
C TYR A 91 22.77 8.38 -6.20
N LEU A 92 21.93 8.71 -7.19
CA LEU A 92 22.16 8.31 -8.59
C LEU A 92 23.49 8.80 -9.13
N ARG A 93 23.86 10.06 -8.84
CA ARG A 93 25.18 10.62 -9.21
C ARG A 93 26.33 9.88 -8.55
N ARG A 94 26.21 9.52 -7.27
CA ARG A 94 27.23 8.73 -6.55
C ARG A 94 27.41 7.34 -7.16
N MET A 95 26.31 6.66 -7.50
CA MET A 95 26.36 5.35 -8.15
C MET A 95 27.01 5.42 -9.54
N ALA A 96 26.64 6.41 -10.36
CA ALA A 96 27.24 6.58 -11.69
C ALA A 96 28.76 6.84 -11.61
N ALA A 97 29.20 7.65 -10.65
CA ALA A 97 30.63 7.88 -10.42
C ALA A 97 31.37 6.62 -9.96
N ALA A 98 30.76 5.81 -9.08
CA ALA A 98 31.32 4.54 -8.65
C ALA A 98 31.45 3.54 -9.81
N ALA A 99 30.42 3.42 -10.65
CA ALA A 99 30.44 2.56 -11.84
C ALA A 99 31.55 2.97 -12.83
N ALA A 100 31.74 4.27 -13.05
CA ALA A 100 32.80 4.79 -13.92
C ALA A 100 34.21 4.55 -13.35
N ALA A 101 34.37 4.53 -12.02
CA ALA A 101 35.65 4.28 -11.37
C ALA A 101 36.08 2.80 -11.47
N PHE A 102 35.13 1.87 -11.55
CA PHE A 102 35.40 0.44 -11.71
C PHE A 102 35.68 -0.01 -13.16
N GLN A 103 35.52 0.88 -14.14
CA GLN A 103 35.80 0.62 -15.55
C GLN A 103 37.19 1.11 -16.01
N ARG A 104 38.05 1.51 -15.08
CA ARG A 104 39.47 1.84 -15.30
C ARG A 104 40.37 0.75 -14.73
#